data_AF-A0A4Q9DNW1-F1
#
_entry.id   AF-A0A4Q9DNW1-F1
#
_cell.length_a   1.000
_cell.length_b   1.000
_cell.length_c   1.000
_cell.angle_alpha   90.00
_cell.angle_beta   90.00
_cell.angle_gamma   90.00
#
_symmetry.space_group_name_H-M   'P 1'
#
loop_
_entity.id
_entity.type
_entity.pdbx_description
1 polymer ?
#
loop_
_entity_poly.entity_id
_entity_poly.type
_entity_poly.pdbx_seq_one_letter_code
_entity_poly.pdbx_strand_id
1 'polypeptide(L)'
;MDNFDAPIKTHDRYITTIELQEKYSARRTTMEMLIEIGRIPTIKDYIDLFREKLGAETEIKDIFSQNNTNYYMMEYKILKSSGEDLRGIKVIRTSKDYTYNPITKI
;
A
#
# COMPACT_ATOMS: atom_id res chain seq x y z
N MET A 1 11.76 -16.15 37.79
CA MET A 1 12.50 -15.13 37.02
C MET A 1 12.20 -15.45 35.58
N ASP A 2 11.12 -14.89 35.05
CA ASP A 2 10.69 -15.17 33.68
C ASP A 2 11.20 -14.03 32.80
N ASN A 3 12.28 -14.30 32.05
CA ASN A 3 12.71 -13.46 30.94
C ASN A 3 11.71 -13.65 29.81
N PHE A 4 10.72 -12.76 29.73
CA PHE A 4 9.90 -12.59 28.54
C PHE A 4 10.69 -11.74 27.53
N ASP A 5 11.62 -12.35 26.82
CA ASP A 5 12.14 -11.80 25.57
C ASP A 5 11.04 -11.91 24.51
N ALA A 6 10.11 -10.95 24.53
CA ALA A 6 9.18 -10.78 23.43
C ALA A 6 10.02 -10.44 22.17
N PRO A 7 9.85 -11.15 21.04
CA PRO A 7 10.63 -10.86 19.85
C PRO A 7 10.34 -9.44 19.39
N ILE A 8 11.39 -8.61 19.34
CA ILE A 8 11.34 -7.24 18.82
C ILE A 8 10.90 -7.34 17.35
N LYS A 9 9.64 -6.98 17.09
CA LYS A 9 9.06 -6.99 15.76
C LYS A 9 9.40 -5.66 15.08
N THR A 10 10.64 -5.52 14.62
CA THR A 10 11.06 -4.41 13.76
C THR A 10 10.41 -4.59 12.39
N HIS A 11 9.26 -3.95 12.17
CA HIS A 11 8.66 -3.93 10.84
C HIS A 11 9.20 -2.72 10.09
N ASP A 12 9.98 -2.96 9.03
CA ASP A 12 10.21 -1.99 7.97
C ASP A 12 8.88 -1.33 7.56
N ARG A 13 8.95 -0.01 7.41
CA ARG A 13 7.85 0.82 6.94
C ARG A 13 8.09 1.21 5.49
N TYR A 14 7.01 1.23 4.72
CA TYR A 14 7.00 1.65 3.33
C TYR A 14 5.96 2.75 3.13
N ILE A 15 6.32 3.74 2.33
CA ILE A 15 5.40 4.78 1.84
C ILE A 15 5.03 4.41 0.40
N THR A 16 3.74 4.26 0.16
CA THR A 16 3.17 3.96 -1.15
C THR A 16 2.38 5.16 -1.65
N THR A 17 2.72 5.65 -2.82
CA THR A 17 1.93 6.68 -3.51
C THR A 17 0.93 6.00 -4.44
N ILE A 18 -0.35 6.32 -4.28
CA ILE A 18 -1.43 5.84 -5.14
C ILE A 18 -2.13 6.98 -5.87
N GLU A 19 -2.68 6.67 -7.04
CA GLU A 19 -3.66 7.48 -7.74
C GLU A 19 -5.04 6.82 -7.63
N LEU A 20 -6.01 7.57 -7.12
CA LEU A 20 -7.43 7.24 -7.11
C LEU A 20 -8.10 7.78 -8.36
N GLN A 21 -8.87 6.93 -9.03
CA GLN A 21 -9.64 7.29 -10.23
C GLN A 21 -11.13 7.24 -9.91
N GLU A 22 -11.79 8.39 -10.00
CA GLU A 22 -13.23 8.49 -9.78
C GLU A 22 -14.04 7.92 -10.95
N LYS A 23 -15.27 7.47 -10.67
CA LYS A 23 -16.14 6.82 -11.65
C LYS A 23 -16.83 7.79 -12.59
N TYR A 24 -17.26 8.94 -12.07
CA TYR A 24 -18.10 9.90 -12.78
C TYR A 24 -17.37 11.20 -13.16
N SER A 25 -16.13 11.35 -12.72
CA SER A 25 -15.30 12.51 -13.04
C SER A 25 -14.00 12.05 -13.69
N ALA A 26 -13.41 12.93 -14.51
CA ALA A 26 -12.04 12.73 -14.99
C ALA A 26 -10.99 13.04 -13.91
N ARG A 27 -11.42 13.29 -12.66
CA ARG A 27 -10.55 13.66 -11.57
C ARG A 27 -9.71 12.47 -11.16
N ARG A 28 -8.42 12.75 -10.97
CA ARG A 28 -7.44 11.84 -10.40
C ARG A 28 -6.87 12.50 -9.16
N THR A 29 -6.92 11.79 -8.05
CA THR A 29 -6.40 12.28 -6.78
C THR A 29 -5.24 11.40 -6.37
N THR A 30 -4.09 12.00 -6.06
CA THR A 30 -2.93 11.27 -5.56
C THR A 30 -2.86 11.38 -4.05
N MET A 31 -2.53 10.28 -3.39
CA MET A 31 -2.27 10.27 -1.94
C MET A 31 -1.19 9.27 -1.57
N GLU A 32 -0.61 9.46 -0.39
CA GLU A 32 0.38 8.55 0.19
C GLU A 32 -0.26 7.71 1.29
N MET A 33 0.10 6.42 1.32
CA MET A 33 -0.33 5.46 2.32
C MET A 33 0.86 4.74 2.93
N LEU A 34 0.76 4.47 4.23
CA LEU A 34 1.79 3.78 4.99
C LEU A 34 1.49 2.28 5.09
N ILE A 35 2.53 1.47 4.90
CA ILE A 35 2.49 0.01 5.04
C ILE A 35 3.60 -0.42 6.00
N GLU A 36 3.25 -1.08 7.10
CA GLU A 36 4.19 -1.56 8.12
C GLU A 36 4.19 -3.10 8.17
N ILE A 37 5.04 -3.73 7.34
CA ILE A 37 5.00 -5.20 7.16
C ILE A 37 6.38 -5.88 7.23
N GLY A 38 7.49 -5.14 7.42
CA GLY A 38 8.80 -5.77 7.58
C GLY A 38 9.44 -6.31 6.29
N ARG A 39 8.74 -6.25 5.16
CA ARG A 39 9.18 -6.74 3.85
C ARG A 39 8.62 -5.87 2.74
N ILE A 40 9.11 -6.05 1.52
CA ILE A 40 8.55 -5.36 0.36
C ILE A 40 7.06 -5.73 0.21
N PRO A 41 6.15 -4.76 0.03
CA PRO A 41 4.72 -5.04 -0.14
C PRO A 41 4.42 -5.83 -1.40
N THR A 42 3.57 -6.84 -1.24
CA THR A 42 3.05 -7.72 -2.28
C THR A 42 1.68 -7.24 -2.74
N ILE A 43 1.18 -7.82 -3.84
CA ILE A 43 -0.17 -7.57 -4.35
C ILE A 43 -1.23 -7.71 -3.26
N LYS A 44 -1.14 -8.75 -2.43
CA LYS A 44 -2.11 -9.00 -1.35
C LYS A 44 -2.08 -7.88 -0.30
N ASP A 45 -0.89 -7.40 0.05
CA ASP A 45 -0.74 -6.34 1.06
C ASP A 45 -1.43 -5.04 0.60
N TYR A 46 -1.39 -4.73 -0.70
CA TYR A 46 -2.13 -3.58 -1.26
C TYR A 46 -3.65 -3.79 -1.24
N ILE A 47 -4.13 -5.00 -1.57
CA ILE A 47 -5.57 -5.30 -1.52
C ILE A 47 -6.09 -5.15 -0.09
N ASP A 48 -5.36 -5.69 0.89
CA ASP A 48 -5.71 -5.56 2.30
C ASP A 48 -5.69 -4.09 2.74
N LEU A 49 -4.68 -3.32 2.33
CA LEU A 49 -4.58 -1.88 2.60
C LEU A 49 -5.77 -1.10 2.03
N PHE A 50 -6.17 -1.34 0.77
CA PHE A 50 -7.30 -0.63 0.16
C PHE A 50 -8.62 -1.00 0.83
N ARG A 51 -8.79 -2.26 1.22
CA ARG A 51 -9.96 -2.69 2.00
C ARG A 51 -10.01 -1.99 3.36
N GLU A 52 -8.90 -1.94 4.06
CA GLU A 52 -8.83 -1.36 5.42
C GLU A 52 -8.92 0.16 5.45
N LYS A 53 -8.24 0.85 4.52
CA LYS A 53 -8.14 2.32 4.53
C LYS A 53 -9.20 3.01 3.69
N LEU A 54 -9.66 2.36 2.61
CA LEU A 54 -10.60 2.96 1.65
C LEU A 54 -11.96 2.23 1.63
N GLY A 55 -12.10 1.11 2.35
CA GLY A 55 -13.32 0.30 2.28
C GLY A 55 -13.55 -0.33 0.91
N ALA A 56 -12.49 -0.48 0.12
CA ALA A 56 -12.55 -0.92 -1.27
C ALA A 56 -12.11 -2.38 -1.41
N GLU A 57 -13.00 -3.23 -1.90
CA GLU A 57 -12.65 -4.57 -2.38
C GLU A 57 -12.15 -4.44 -3.83
N THR A 58 -10.92 -4.88 -4.05
CA THR A 58 -10.23 -4.72 -5.33
C THR A 58 -9.62 -6.01 -5.81
N GLU A 59 -9.46 -6.13 -7.12
CA GLU A 59 -8.60 -7.15 -7.72
C GLU A 59 -7.55 -6.49 -8.62
N ILE A 60 -6.46 -7.22 -8.85
CA ILE A 60 -5.42 -6.76 -9.75
C ILE A 60 -5.91 -6.82 -11.19
N LYS A 61 -5.74 -5.70 -11.90
CA LYS A 61 -6.07 -5.56 -13.32
C LYS A 61 -4.81 -5.73 -14.17
N ASP A 62 -3.72 -5.08 -13.76
CA ASP A 62 -2.49 -5.07 -14.55
C ASP A 62 -1.24 -4.81 -13.69
N ILE A 63 -0.08 -5.26 -14.18
CA ILE A 63 1.24 -5.04 -13.59
C ILE A 63 2.18 -4.60 -14.70
N PHE A 64 2.65 -3.36 -14.60
CA PHE A 64 3.59 -2.78 -15.56
C PHE A 64 4.96 -2.62 -14.92
N SER A 65 6.00 -3.02 -15.64
CA SER A 65 7.38 -2.64 -15.34
C SER A 65 7.74 -1.40 -16.16
N GLN A 66 8.31 -0.37 -15.52
CA GLN A 66 8.83 0.80 -16.22
C GLN A 66 10.34 0.62 -16.47
N ASN A 67 10.72 0.48 -17.74
CA ASN A 67 12.08 0.46 -18.32
C ASN A 67 13.25 0.45 -17.31
N ASN A 68 13.92 -0.70 -17.16
CA ASN A 68 15.15 -0.88 -16.36
C ASN A 68 15.08 -0.47 -14.87
N THR A 69 13.88 -0.38 -14.31
CA THR A 69 13.70 -0.08 -12.88
C THR A 69 12.90 -1.21 -12.22
N ASN A 70 13.34 -1.65 -11.03
CA ASN A 70 12.67 -2.68 -10.22
C ASN A 70 11.35 -2.19 -9.57
N TYR A 71 10.68 -1.21 -10.18
CA TYR A 71 9.43 -0.65 -9.70
C TYR A 71 8.29 -1.18 -10.57
N TYR A 72 7.41 -1.93 -9.92
CA TYR A 72 6.17 -2.41 -10.54
C TYR A 72 5.06 -1.41 -10.26
N MET A 73 4.51 -0.83 -11.32
CA MET A 73 3.26 -0.08 -11.26
C MET A 73 2.11 -1.09 -11.33
N MET A 74 1.19 -1.02 -10.39
CA MET A 74 0.07 -1.96 -10.33
C MET A 74 -1.25 -1.22 -10.47
N GLU A 75 -2.12 -1.71 -11.35
CA GLU A 75 -3.47 -1.21 -11.50
C GLU A 75 -4.47 -2.19 -10.89
N TYR A 76 -5.43 -1.64 -10.16
CA TYR A 76 -6.48 -2.39 -9.49
C TYR A 76 -7.83 -1.88 -9.94
N LYS A 77 -8.74 -2.80 -10.23
CA LYS A 77 -10.15 -2.47 -10.47
C LYS A 77 -10.93 -2.60 -9.17
N ILE A 78 -11.87 -1.69 -8.96
CA ILE A 78 -12.80 -1.75 -7.82
C ILE A 78 -13.88 -2.77 -8.14
N LEU A 79 -14.04 -3.78 -7.27
CA LEU A 79 -15.17 -4.72 -7.31
C LEU A 79 -16.35 -4.17 -6.50
N LYS A 80 -16.04 -3.62 -5.33
CA LYS A 80 -17.02 -3.04 -4.40
C LYS A 80 -16.34 -1.96 -3.57
N SER A 81 -17.05 -0.89 -3.25
CA SER A 81 -16.59 0.20 -2.38
C SER A 81 -17.72 0.55 -1.41
N SER A 82 -17.38 0.82 -0.15
CA SER A 82 -18.34 1.20 0.89
C SER A 82 -18.51 2.72 1.07
N GLY A 83 -17.74 3.55 0.35
CA GLY A 83 -17.76 5.00 0.54
C GLY A 83 -17.59 5.80 -0.74
N GLU A 84 -16.41 5.71 -1.35
CA GLU A 84 -16.07 6.55 -2.51
C GLU A 84 -16.50 5.91 -3.83
N ASP A 85 -16.96 6.74 -4.78
CA ASP A 85 -17.25 6.39 -6.17
C ASP A 85 -15.96 6.18 -6.98
N LEU A 86 -15.15 5.23 -6.54
CA LEU A 86 -13.90 4.85 -7.19
C LEU A 86 -14.17 3.85 -8.31
N ARG A 87 -13.50 4.06 -9.45
CA ARG A 87 -13.45 3.12 -10.57
C ARG A 87 -12.15 2.32 -10.58
N GLY A 88 -11.06 2.89 -10.10
CA GLY A 88 -9.76 2.24 -10.09
C GLY A 88 -8.78 2.86 -9.11
N ILE A 89 -7.79 2.07 -8.74
CA ILE A 89 -6.65 2.48 -7.93
C ILE A 89 -5.39 2.09 -8.66
N LYS A 90 -4.42 3.00 -8.72
CA LYS A 90 -3.12 2.74 -9.34
C LYS A 90 -2.01 2.99 -8.33
N VAL A 91 -1.19 1.98 -8.07
CA VAL A 91 0.04 2.11 -7.31
C VAL A 91 1.12 2.69 -8.23
N ILE A 92 1.59 3.88 -7.91
CA ILE A 92 2.54 4.63 -8.72
C ILE A 92 3.97 4.29 -8.33
N ARG A 93 4.25 4.33 -7.02
CA ARG A 93 5.56 4.02 -6.45
C ARG A 93 5.42 3.55 -5.01
N THR A 94 6.39 2.77 -4.58
CA THR A 94 6.54 2.34 -3.19
C THR A 94 8.01 2.50 -2.81
N SER A 95 8.27 3.14 -1.68
CA SER A 95 9.62 3.42 -1.19
C SER A 95 9.72 3.02 0.28
N LYS A 96 10.83 2.39 0.66
CA LYS A 96 11.13 2.11 2.06
C LYS A 96 11.34 3.44 2.78
N ASP A 97 10.70 3.59 3.93
CA ASP A 97 10.90 4.73 4.82
C ASP A 97 12.16 4.49 5.67
N TYR A 98 13.28 5.08 5.26
CA TYR A 98 14.55 4.99 5.98
C TYR A 98 14.62 5.93 7.19
N THR A 99 13.65 6.84 7.35
CA THR A 99 13.57 7.73 8.52
C THR A 99 12.91 7.04 9.71
N TYR A 100 12.24 5.92 9.47
CA TYR A 100 11.64 5.11 10.52
C TYR A 100 12.71 4.35 11.30
N ASN A 101 13.12 4.94 12.43
CA ASN A 101 13.86 4.25 13.48
C ASN A 101 12.85 3.66 14.47
N PRO A 102 12.60 2.34 14.48
CA PRO A 102 11.77 1.74 15.51
C PRO A 102 12.43 2.04 16.86
N ILE A 103 11.73 2.75 17.75
CA ILE A 103 12.22 3.02 19.10
C ILE A 103 12.32 1.68 19.83
N THR A 104 13.51 1.10 19.86
CA THR A 104 13.91 0.05 20.79
C THR A 104 13.91 0.66 22.19
N LYS A 105 12.88 0.39 22.99
CA LYS A 105 13.00 0.61 24.43
C LYS A 105 13.98 -0.42 24.98
N ILE A 106 15.04 0.10 25.61
CA ILE A 106 16.02 -0.61 26.43
C ILE A 106 15.36 -1.04 27.75
#